data_AF-A0A936MCM9-F1
#
_entry.id   AF-A0A936MCM9-F1
#
_cell.length_a   1.000
_cell.length_b   1.000
_cell.length_c   1.000
_cell.angle_alpha   90.00
_cell.angle_beta   90.00
_cell.angle_gamma   90.00
#
_symmetry.space_group_name_H-M   'P 1'
#
loop_
_entity.id
_entity.type
_entity.pdbx_description
1 polymer ?
#
loop_
_entity_poly.entity_id
_entity_poly.type
_entity_poly.pdbx_seq_one_letter_code
_entity_poly.pdbx_strand_id
1 'polypeptide(L)'
;MEHLVPVIIKIGRHNLDREFLMGKTSIGLMLVSSQYWAPHGKLTPFLKAMTEQIDGFVEGFRGELQFEREAEVQAAFSRRARSSTVWRVPEVYRATPRVIEMEYVEGAVNISRAVQHFRPADPLAYRRELARKFCSPS
;
A
#
# COMPACT_ATOMS: atom_id res chain seq x y z
N MET A 1 -13.72 -34.18 7.02
CA MET A 1 -14.53 -33.45 6.01
C MET A 1 -13.68 -32.29 5.51
N GLU A 2 -13.36 -32.30 4.23
CA GLU A 2 -12.71 -31.16 3.57
C GLU A 2 -13.78 -30.10 3.27
N HIS A 3 -13.49 -28.83 3.58
CA HIS A 3 -14.38 -27.71 3.31
C HIS A 3 -13.61 -26.63 2.57
N LEU A 4 -14.21 -26.07 1.52
CA LEU A 4 -13.63 -25.00 0.73
C LEU A 4 -13.81 -23.67 1.47
N VAL A 5 -12.73 -22.91 1.60
CA VAL A 5 -12.73 -21.58 2.21
C VAL A 5 -12.31 -20.56 1.16
N PRO A 6 -13.04 -19.44 1.00
CA PRO A 6 -12.62 -18.39 0.09
C PRO A 6 -11.35 -17.70 0.60
N VAL A 7 -10.42 -17.43 -0.31
CA VAL A 7 -9.12 -16.79 0.00
C VAL A 7 -8.84 -15.63 -0.95
N ILE A 8 -8.11 -14.63 -0.46
CA ILE A 8 -7.51 -13.58 -1.30
C ILE A 8 -6.07 -13.97 -1.58
N ILE A 9 -5.70 -13.91 -2.86
CA ILE A 9 -4.33 -14.17 -3.31
C ILE A 9 -3.82 -12.91 -4.01
N LYS A 10 -2.79 -12.26 -3.45
CA LYS A 10 -2.04 -11.21 -4.15
C LYS A 10 -0.84 -11.85 -4.83
N ILE A 11 -0.63 -11.52 -6.11
CA ILE A 11 0.45 -12.06 -6.94
C ILE A 11 1.33 -10.91 -7.43
N GLY A 12 2.62 -10.97 -7.12
CA GLY A 12 3.63 -10.02 -7.56
C GLY A 12 3.97 -10.26 -9.02
N ARG A 13 4.00 -9.19 -9.82
CA ARG A 13 4.39 -9.27 -11.24
C ARG A 13 5.85 -9.65 -11.39
N HIS A 14 6.14 -10.40 -12.44
CA HIS A 14 7.51 -10.73 -12.82
C HIS A 14 8.21 -9.51 -13.46
N ASN A 15 9.51 -9.35 -13.20
CA ASN A 15 10.38 -8.27 -13.72
C ASN A 15 10.00 -6.84 -13.33
N LEU A 16 9.14 -6.66 -12.34
CA LEU A 16 8.71 -5.33 -11.95
C LEU A 16 9.87 -4.45 -11.47
N ASP A 17 10.80 -5.01 -10.69
CA ASP A 17 12.03 -4.31 -10.27
C ASP A 17 12.83 -3.73 -11.44
N ARG A 18 12.91 -4.49 -12.54
CA ARG A 18 13.62 -4.09 -13.76
C ARG A 18 12.88 -2.96 -14.47
N GLU A 19 11.56 -3.05 -14.58
CA GLU A 19 10.72 -1.98 -15.17
C GLU A 19 10.89 -0.67 -14.39
N PHE A 20 10.89 -0.73 -13.05
CA PHE A 20 11.07 0.43 -12.19
C PHE A 20 12.47 1.05 -12.31
N LEU A 21 13.52 0.22 -12.32
CA LEU A 21 14.89 0.69 -12.54
C LEU A 21 15.03 1.38 -13.90
N MET A 22 14.50 0.77 -14.97
CA MET A 22 14.50 1.36 -16.31
C MET A 22 13.75 2.69 -16.34
N GLY A 23 12.59 2.78 -15.68
CA GLY A 23 11.82 4.02 -15.56
C GLY A 23 12.62 5.12 -14.86
N LYS A 24 13.22 4.82 -13.69
CA LYS A 24 14.07 5.76 -12.95
C LYS A 24 15.24 6.26 -13.79
N THR A 25 15.96 5.35 -14.47
CA THR A 25 17.08 5.72 -15.34
C THR A 25 16.63 6.59 -16.51
N SER A 26 15.50 6.26 -17.14
CA SER A 26 14.98 7.00 -18.29
C SER A 26 14.60 8.43 -17.89
N ILE A 27 13.92 8.60 -16.75
CA ILE A 27 13.57 9.93 -16.24
C ILE A 27 14.83 10.68 -15.82
N GLY A 28 15.76 10.03 -15.12
CA GLY A 28 17.03 10.64 -14.73
C GLY A 28 17.82 11.17 -15.94
N LEU A 29 17.91 10.37 -17.01
CA LEU A 29 18.54 10.78 -18.27
C LEU A 29 17.83 11.99 -18.88
N MET A 30 16.50 11.98 -18.94
CA MET A 30 15.71 13.10 -19.45
C MET A 30 15.96 14.40 -18.67
N LEU A 31 16.06 14.32 -17.34
CA LEU A 31 16.32 15.47 -16.48
C LEU A 31 17.73 16.03 -16.73
N VAL A 32 18.73 15.16 -16.78
CA VAL A 32 20.14 15.55 -17.06
C VAL A 32 20.28 16.13 -18.46
N SER A 33 19.69 15.50 -19.48
CA SER A 33 19.76 16.00 -20.85
C SER A 33 19.05 17.34 -21.00
N SER A 34 17.91 17.54 -20.35
CA SER A 34 17.19 18.83 -20.37
C SER A 34 18.04 19.95 -19.79
N GLN A 35 18.73 19.69 -18.68
CA GLN A 35 19.60 20.69 -18.05
C GLN A 35 20.88 20.93 -18.88
N TYR A 36 21.42 19.91 -19.55
CA TYR A 36 22.59 20.03 -20.42
C TYR A 36 22.30 20.92 -21.64
N TRP A 37 21.16 20.71 -22.29
CA TRP A 37 20.78 21.46 -23.50
C TRP A 37 20.17 22.83 -23.21
N ALA A 38 19.53 23.01 -22.05
CA ALA A 38 18.89 24.26 -21.67
C ALA A 38 19.17 24.57 -20.18
N PRO A 39 20.34 25.14 -19.86
CA PRO A 39 20.73 25.40 -18.47
C PRO A 39 19.85 26.50 -17.86
N HIS A 40 18.85 26.10 -17.08
CA HIS A 40 17.93 27.02 -16.44
C HIS A 40 18.13 27.00 -14.92
N GLY A 41 18.84 27.99 -14.38
CA GLY A 41 19.12 28.08 -12.94
C GLY A 41 17.89 28.06 -12.03
N LYS A 42 16.71 28.48 -12.55
CA LYS A 42 15.43 28.43 -11.83
C LYS A 42 14.75 27.05 -11.85
N LEU A 43 15.08 26.18 -12.80
CA LEU A 43 14.52 24.82 -12.90
C LEU A 43 15.33 23.80 -12.09
N THR A 44 16.61 24.06 -11.82
CA THR A 44 17.46 23.15 -11.06
C THR A 44 16.85 22.66 -9.73
N PRO A 45 16.22 23.51 -8.89
CA PRO A 45 15.58 23.03 -7.67
C PRO A 45 14.38 22.10 -7.94
N PHE A 46 13.59 22.39 -8.98
CA PHE A 46 12.46 21.57 -9.39
C PHE A 46 12.91 20.20 -9.90
N LEU A 47 13.95 20.14 -10.74
CA LEU A 47 14.48 18.89 -11.28
C LEU A 47 15.09 18.00 -10.18
N LYS A 48 15.75 18.61 -9.18
CA LYS A 48 16.22 17.91 -7.99
C LYS A 48 15.07 17.33 -7.18
N ALA A 49 14.05 18.13 -6.87
CA ALA A 49 12.87 17.66 -6.15
C ALA A 49 12.15 16.51 -6.88
N MET A 50 12.04 16.57 -8.22
CA MET A 50 11.49 15.46 -9.00
C MET A 50 12.33 14.19 -8.90
N THR A 51 13.66 14.31 -8.92
CA THR A 51 14.56 13.16 -8.75
C THR A 51 14.37 12.52 -7.38
N GLU A 52 14.31 13.32 -6.31
CA GLU A 52 14.06 12.85 -4.94
C GLU A 52 12.68 12.18 -4.81
N GLN A 53 11.64 12.71 -5.47
CA GLN A 53 10.31 12.09 -5.51
C GLN A 53 10.33 10.72 -6.20
N ILE A 54 11.05 10.58 -7.31
CA ILE A 54 11.19 9.31 -8.02
C ILE A 54 11.93 8.29 -7.15
N ASP A 55 12.96 8.71 -6.45
CA ASP A 55 13.70 7.85 -5.52
C ASP A 55 12.81 7.36 -4.38
N GLY A 56 12.07 8.26 -3.74
CA GLY A 56 11.10 7.89 -2.70
C GLY A 56 10.00 6.95 -3.20
N PHE A 57 9.52 7.17 -4.43
CA PHE A 57 8.53 6.29 -5.05
C PHE A 57 9.07 4.88 -5.32
N VAL A 58 10.29 4.76 -5.87
CA VAL A 58 10.92 3.45 -6.14
C VAL A 58 11.17 2.69 -4.83
N GLU A 59 11.65 3.36 -3.79
CA GLU A 59 11.89 2.73 -2.49
C GLU A 59 10.58 2.30 -1.81
N GLY A 60 9.55 3.15 -1.81
CA GLY A 60 8.23 2.78 -1.30
C GLY A 60 7.66 1.56 -2.02
N PHE A 61 7.79 1.53 -3.33
CA PHE A 61 7.31 0.42 -4.16
C PHE A 61 8.10 -0.88 -3.93
N ARG A 62 9.42 -0.81 -3.75
CA ARG A 62 10.24 -1.96 -3.35
C ARG A 62 9.81 -2.53 -2.00
N GLY A 63 9.41 -1.66 -1.07
CA GLY A 63 8.79 -2.07 0.20
C GLY A 63 7.51 -2.88 -0.02
N GLU A 64 6.64 -2.44 -0.93
CA GLU A 64 5.40 -3.15 -1.28
C GLU A 64 5.63 -4.53 -1.93
N LEU A 65 6.79 -4.77 -2.55
CA LEU A 65 7.14 -6.07 -3.12
C LEU A 65 7.56 -7.12 -2.07
N GLN A 66 7.76 -6.73 -0.82
CA GLN A 66 8.19 -7.64 0.25
C GLN A 66 6.98 -8.30 0.93
N PHE A 67 6.34 -9.23 0.21
CA PHE A 67 5.13 -9.91 0.70
C PHE A 67 5.35 -10.72 1.98
N GLU A 68 6.53 -11.30 2.18
CA GLU A 68 6.85 -12.03 3.42
C GLU A 68 6.90 -11.06 4.61
N ARG A 69 7.42 -9.85 4.40
CA ARG A 69 7.43 -8.81 5.43
C ARG A 69 6.03 -8.28 5.71
N GLU A 70 5.22 -8.07 4.69
CA GLU A 70 3.80 -7.72 4.83
C GLU A 70 3.06 -8.80 5.66
N ALA A 71 3.30 -10.07 5.34
CA ALA A 71 2.70 -11.20 6.04
C ALA A 71 3.08 -11.27 7.52
N GLU A 72 4.35 -11.05 7.87
CA GLU A 72 4.80 -11.00 9.27
C GLU A 72 4.06 -9.92 10.07
N VAL A 73 3.98 -8.71 9.49
CA VAL A 73 3.32 -7.57 10.09
C VAL A 73 1.82 -7.85 10.24
N GLN A 74 1.16 -8.30 9.17
CA GLN A 74 -0.27 -8.62 9.19
C GLN A 74 -0.58 -9.74 10.20
N ALA A 75 0.25 -10.77 10.31
CA ALA A 75 0.07 -11.82 11.30
C ALA A 75 0.19 -11.29 12.74
N ALA A 76 1.10 -10.35 13.01
CA ALA A 76 1.19 -9.69 14.31
C ALA A 76 -0.07 -8.85 14.62
N PHE A 77 -0.57 -8.10 13.63
CA PHE A 77 -1.81 -7.34 13.77
C PHE A 77 -3.03 -8.25 13.95
N SER A 78 -3.10 -9.38 13.24
CA SER A 78 -4.16 -10.38 13.38
C SER A 78 -4.19 -10.96 14.79
N ARG A 79 -3.02 -11.38 15.33
CA ARG A 79 -2.92 -11.83 16.73
C ARG A 79 -3.40 -10.77 17.72
N ARG A 80 -3.03 -9.50 17.52
CA ARG A 80 -3.46 -8.39 18.38
C ARG A 80 -4.94 -8.07 18.25
N ALA A 81 -5.50 -8.19 17.05
CA ALA A 81 -6.91 -7.91 16.78
C ALA A 81 -7.86 -8.97 17.38
N ARG A 82 -7.37 -10.18 17.70
CA ARG A 82 -8.19 -11.23 18.35
C ARG A 82 -8.81 -10.81 19.67
N SER A 83 -8.17 -9.90 20.41
CA SER A 83 -8.72 -9.34 21.65
C SER A 83 -9.48 -8.03 21.44
N SER A 84 -9.54 -7.51 20.22
CA SER A 84 -10.23 -6.26 19.90
C SER A 84 -11.68 -6.53 19.53
N THR A 85 -12.59 -5.67 20.00
CA THR A 85 -13.99 -5.65 19.55
C THR A 85 -14.22 -4.71 18.37
N VAL A 86 -13.19 -3.94 18.00
CA VAL A 86 -13.27 -2.86 16.99
C VAL A 86 -12.62 -3.26 15.68
N TRP A 87 -11.54 -4.06 15.73
CA TRP A 87 -10.73 -4.39 14.57
C TRP A 87 -10.77 -5.87 14.25
N ARG A 88 -10.98 -6.19 12.97
CA ARG A 88 -10.73 -7.52 12.39
C ARG A 88 -9.63 -7.40 11.37
N VAL A 89 -8.61 -8.25 11.48
CA VAL A 89 -7.49 -8.29 10.55
C VAL A 89 -7.41 -9.71 9.97
N PRO A 90 -7.49 -9.87 8.64
CA PRO A 90 -7.52 -11.18 8.01
C PRO A 90 -6.28 -12.01 8.36
N GLU A 91 -6.48 -13.29 8.62
CA GLU A 91 -5.36 -14.22 8.85
C GLU A 91 -4.56 -14.45 7.56
N VAL A 92 -3.24 -14.58 7.69
CA VAL A 92 -2.36 -14.95 6.57
C VAL A 92 -2.14 -16.45 6.61
N TYR A 93 -2.48 -17.15 5.53
CA TYR A 93 -2.33 -18.60 5.43
C TYR A 93 -0.95 -18.98 4.89
N ARG A 94 -0.48 -18.24 3.88
CA ARG A 94 0.81 -18.49 3.25
C ARG A 94 1.41 -17.21 2.69
N ALA A 95 2.72 -17.08 2.79
CA ALA A 95 3.48 -16.05 2.12
C ALA A 95 4.73 -16.64 1.46
N THR A 96 5.08 -16.06 0.33
CA THR A 96 6.30 -16.31 -0.44
C THR A 96 6.76 -14.95 -0.99
N PRO A 97 7.95 -14.84 -1.59
CA PRO A 97 8.41 -13.56 -2.14
C PRO A 97 7.51 -12.93 -3.21
N ARG A 98 6.54 -13.67 -3.77
CA ARG A 98 5.67 -13.20 -4.86
C ARG A 98 4.21 -13.54 -4.73
N VAL A 99 3.84 -14.28 -3.69
CA VAL A 99 2.45 -14.63 -3.44
C VAL A 99 2.18 -14.49 -1.95
N ILE A 100 1.10 -13.80 -1.60
CA ILE A 100 0.53 -13.83 -0.26
C ILE A 100 -0.93 -14.26 -0.35
N GLU A 101 -1.28 -15.25 0.46
CA GLU A 101 -2.59 -15.86 0.58
C GLU A 101 -3.15 -15.57 1.98
N MET A 102 -4.37 -15.03 2.02
CA MET A 102 -5.00 -14.57 3.26
C MET A 102 -6.51 -14.78 3.25
N GLU A 103 -7.11 -14.73 4.44
CA GLU A 103 -8.54 -14.83 4.67
C GLU A 103 -9.32 -13.82 3.81
N TYR A 104 -10.36 -14.31 3.14
CA TYR A 104 -11.35 -13.43 2.53
C TYR A 104 -12.31 -12.90 3.60
N VAL A 105 -12.33 -11.57 3.79
CA VAL A 105 -13.27 -10.92 4.71
C VAL A 105 -14.54 -10.54 3.97
N GLU A 106 -15.58 -11.32 4.16
CA GLU A 106 -16.90 -11.04 3.61
C GLU A 106 -17.50 -9.76 4.19
N GLY A 107 -18.12 -8.94 3.33
CA GLY A 107 -18.75 -7.68 3.73
C GLY A 107 -17.76 -6.57 4.12
N ALA A 108 -16.46 -6.75 3.89
CA ALA A 108 -15.47 -5.69 4.11
C ALA A 108 -15.74 -4.50 3.16
N VAL A 109 -15.83 -3.30 3.74
CA VAL A 109 -16.03 -2.05 3.00
C VAL A 109 -14.77 -1.21 3.07
N ASN A 110 -14.32 -0.73 1.91
CA ASN A 110 -13.22 0.22 1.87
C ASN A 110 -13.58 1.50 2.65
N ILE A 111 -12.69 1.95 3.53
CA ILE A 111 -12.92 3.09 4.43
C ILE A 111 -13.35 4.36 3.68
N SER A 112 -12.80 4.61 2.48
CA SER A 112 -13.13 5.76 1.64
C SER A 112 -14.57 5.71 1.12
N ARG A 113 -15.17 4.53 1.06
CA ARG A 113 -16.57 4.30 0.63
C ARG A 113 -17.52 4.01 1.79
N ALA A 114 -17.02 3.85 3.01
CA ALA A 114 -17.83 3.45 4.17
C ALA A 114 -19.02 4.39 4.40
N VAL A 115 -18.82 5.71 4.34
CA VAL A 115 -19.89 6.69 4.51
C VAL A 115 -20.99 6.56 3.44
N GLN A 116 -20.59 6.30 2.19
CA GLN A 116 -21.53 6.14 1.08
C GLN A 116 -22.29 4.81 1.17
N HIS A 117 -21.62 3.77 1.65
CA HIS A 117 -22.18 2.43 1.79
C HIS A 117 -23.16 2.33 2.97
N PHE A 118 -22.75 2.76 4.17
CA PHE A 118 -23.55 2.62 5.39
C PHE A 118 -24.61 3.70 5.57
N ARG A 119 -24.51 4.83 4.82
CA ARG A 119 -25.46 5.94 4.84
C ARG A 119 -25.88 6.35 6.28
N PRO A 120 -24.91 6.67 7.15
CA PRO A 120 -25.21 7.06 8.52
C PRO A 120 -26.06 8.34 8.55
N ALA A 121 -26.91 8.49 9.58
CA ALA A 121 -27.74 9.67 9.77
C ALA A 121 -26.91 10.97 9.87
N ASP A 122 -25.71 10.90 10.50
CA ASP A 122 -24.73 11.98 10.51
C ASP A 122 -23.38 11.51 9.89
N PRO A 123 -23.12 11.85 8.62
CA PRO A 123 -21.88 11.52 7.93
C PRO A 123 -20.62 12.11 8.57
N LEU A 124 -20.69 13.30 9.18
CA LEU A 124 -19.52 13.97 9.75
C LEU A 124 -19.13 13.35 11.08
N ALA A 125 -20.11 13.08 11.95
CA ALA A 125 -19.88 12.36 13.20
C ALA A 125 -19.30 10.96 12.94
N TYR A 126 -19.86 10.23 11.96
CA TYR A 126 -19.37 8.90 11.58
C TYR A 126 -17.93 8.92 11.07
N ARG A 127 -17.55 9.89 10.21
CA ARG A 127 -16.14 10.05 9.76
C ARG A 127 -15.19 10.32 10.93
N ARG A 128 -15.58 11.17 11.88
CA ARG A 128 -14.77 11.48 13.06
C ARG A 128 -14.59 10.25 13.95
N GLU A 129 -15.64 9.46 14.12
CA GLU A 129 -15.57 8.21 14.87
C GLU A 129 -14.66 7.17 14.18
N LEU A 130 -14.80 7.00 12.86
CA LEU A 130 -13.91 6.14 12.07
C LEU A 130 -12.44 6.57 12.21
N ALA A 131 -12.16 7.87 12.07
CA ALA A 131 -10.80 8.41 12.22
C ALA A 131 -10.25 8.17 13.63
N ARG A 132 -11.08 8.35 14.67
CA ARG A 132 -10.69 8.10 16.06
C ARG A 132 -10.33 6.63 16.29
N LYS A 133 -11.16 5.71 15.80
CA LYS A 133 -10.89 4.27 15.88
C LYS A 133 -9.59 3.92 15.16
N PHE A 134 -9.35 4.53 13.98
CA PHE A 134 -8.13 4.31 13.19
C PHE A 134 -6.86 4.76 13.92
N CYS A 135 -6.90 5.91 14.60
CA CYS A 135 -5.76 6.47 15.33
C CYS A 135 -5.57 5.87 16.74
N SER A 136 -6.56 5.18 17.30
CA SER A 136 -6.51 4.59 18.64
C SER A 136 -6.89 3.10 18.60
N PRO A 137 -5.97 2.22 18.15
CA PRO A 137 -6.17 0.78 18.14
C PRO A 137 -5.91 0.22 19.55
N SER A 138 -6.78 0.54 20.50
CA SER A 138 -6.82 -0.05 21.85
C SER A 138 -8.04 -0.94 22.00
#